data_AF-A0A9X2G9J5-F1
#
_entry.id   AF-A0A9X2G9J5-F1
#
_cell.length_a   1.000
_cell.length_b   1.000
_cell.length_c   1.000
_cell.angle_alpha   90.00
_cell.angle_beta   90.00
_cell.angle_gamma   90.00
#
_symmetry.space_group_name_H-M   'P 1'
#
loop_
_entity.id
_entity.type
_entity.pdbx_description
1 polymer ?
#
loop_
_entity_poly.entity_id
_entity_poly.type
_entity_poly.pdbx_seq_one_letter_code
_entity_poly.pdbx_strand_id
1 'polypeptide(L)'
;MARWDPGAQERLTTAALDLYLEHGYENVTVADIAERAGLTRRSFFRYFPDKREVLFAGSERLPAVLREAVLGADPAAPPLAAVLDACDRLGTQLTEALGHDHVARRRAVIDSSAELQERERTKSAAVSAALDEALRERGTDPATATLVAQVASVAIGQAFRRWSESADASFTDGLHAVLDTLRAALADGDGRPPRA
;
A
#
# COMPACT_ATOMS: atom_id res chain seq x y z
N MET A 1 -27.23 6.02 20.94
CA MET A 1 -26.50 6.28 19.68
C MET A 1 -25.07 6.66 20.05
N ALA A 2 -24.10 5.77 19.85
CA ALA A 2 -22.72 6.03 20.25
C ALA A 2 -22.15 7.17 19.38
N ARG A 3 -21.90 8.31 20.02
CA ARG A 3 -21.19 9.45 19.44
C ARG A 3 -19.83 8.96 18.95
N TRP A 4 -19.65 8.90 17.63
CA TRP A 4 -18.39 8.52 17.01
C TRP A 4 -17.33 9.51 17.48
N ASP A 5 -16.28 9.02 18.12
CA ASP A 5 -15.11 9.82 18.43
C ASP A 5 -14.17 9.74 17.22
N PRO A 6 -14.08 10.80 16.39
CA PRO A 6 -13.29 10.77 15.17
C PRO A 6 -11.80 10.48 15.43
N GLY A 7 -11.29 10.78 16.63
CA GLY A 7 -9.90 10.49 17.00
C GLY A 7 -9.66 9.08 17.53
N ALA A 8 -10.71 8.27 17.75
CA ALA A 8 -10.54 6.95 18.37
C ALA A 8 -9.73 5.98 17.50
N GLN A 9 -9.94 5.98 16.18
CA GLN A 9 -9.18 5.13 15.27
C GLN A 9 -7.70 5.52 15.27
N GLU A 10 -7.41 6.82 15.21
CA GLU A 10 -6.04 7.35 15.24
C GLU A 10 -5.33 7.02 16.56
N ARG A 11 -5.99 7.20 17.71
CA ARG A 11 -5.43 6.80 19.01
C ARG A 11 -5.13 5.31 19.08
N LEU A 12 -5.99 4.46 18.51
CA LEU A 12 -5.75 3.01 18.46
C LEU A 12 -4.53 2.67 17.58
N THR A 13 -4.40 3.30 16.40
CA THR A 13 -3.26 3.06 15.50
C THR A 13 -1.95 3.52 16.10
N THR A 14 -1.93 4.70 16.75
CA THR A 14 -0.74 5.22 17.42
C THR A 14 -0.35 4.35 18.61
N ALA A 15 -1.32 4.02 19.48
CA ALA A 15 -1.08 3.15 20.64
C ALA A 15 -0.53 1.77 20.23
N ALA A 16 -1.05 1.20 19.14
CA ALA A 16 -0.57 -0.07 18.63
C ALA A 16 0.88 0.03 18.14
N LEU A 17 1.22 1.05 17.34
CA LEU A 17 2.59 1.26 16.87
C LEU A 17 3.58 1.51 18.01
N ASP A 18 3.21 2.30 19.02
CA ASP A 18 4.02 2.53 20.22
C ASP A 18 4.31 1.18 20.90
N LEU A 19 3.26 0.43 21.22
CA LEU A 19 3.37 -0.85 21.93
C LEU A 19 4.16 -1.90 21.15
N TYR A 20 3.96 -2.00 19.83
CA TYR A 20 4.67 -2.97 19.00
C TYR A 20 6.17 -2.66 18.90
N LEU A 21 6.56 -1.38 18.89
CA LEU A 21 7.97 -1.00 18.91
C LEU A 21 8.60 -1.15 20.30
N GLU A 22 7.83 -0.90 21.36
CA GLU A 22 8.29 -1.06 22.75
C GLU A 22 8.48 -2.53 23.15
N HIS A 23 7.53 -3.40 22.78
CA HIS A 23 7.43 -4.76 23.33
C HIS A 23 7.53 -5.87 22.27
N GLY A 24 7.53 -5.52 20.98
CA GLY A 24 7.42 -6.47 19.87
C GLY A 24 5.98 -6.88 19.59
N TYR A 25 5.65 -7.05 18.30
CA TYR A 25 4.29 -7.36 17.83
C TYR A 25 3.67 -8.59 18.52
N GLU A 26 4.45 -9.65 18.76
CA GLU A 26 3.95 -10.89 19.36
C GLU A 26 3.49 -10.73 20.82
N ASN A 27 4.15 -9.84 21.57
CA ASN A 27 3.91 -9.69 23.02
C ASN A 27 2.77 -8.73 23.36
N VAL A 28 2.20 -8.05 22.36
CA VAL A 28 1.13 -7.05 22.55
C VAL A 28 -0.23 -7.66 22.27
N THR A 29 -1.20 -7.38 23.14
CA THR A 29 -2.59 -7.81 23.00
C THR A 29 -3.52 -6.65 22.62
N VAL A 30 -4.72 -7.00 22.12
CA VAL A 30 -5.79 -6.01 21.86
C VAL A 30 -6.19 -5.25 23.14
N ALA A 31 -6.09 -5.88 24.31
CA ALA A 31 -6.42 -5.24 25.57
C ALA A 31 -5.41 -4.12 25.89
N ASP A 32 -4.12 -4.38 25.72
CA ASP A 32 -3.04 -3.40 25.96
C ASP A 32 -3.21 -2.19 25.05
N ILE A 33 -3.51 -2.42 23.77
CA ILE A 33 -3.72 -1.35 22.78
C ILE A 33 -4.93 -0.50 23.16
N ALA A 34 -6.04 -1.14 23.51
CA ALA A 34 -7.25 -0.43 23.90
C ALA A 34 -7.02 0.41 25.16
N GLU A 35 -6.37 -0.16 26.17
CA GLU A 35 -6.03 0.53 27.43
C GLU A 35 -5.13 1.74 27.15
N ARG A 36 -4.05 1.56 26.38
CA ARG A 36 -3.14 2.65 25.98
C ARG A 36 -3.85 3.77 25.22
N ALA A 37 -4.85 3.43 24.40
CA ALA A 37 -5.66 4.40 23.67
C ALA A 37 -6.79 5.06 24.50
N GLY A 38 -6.93 4.70 25.78
CA GLY A 38 -8.02 5.15 26.65
C GLY A 38 -9.40 4.62 26.24
N LEU A 39 -9.44 3.41 25.69
CA LEU A 39 -10.63 2.76 25.13
C LEU A 39 -10.82 1.36 25.72
N THR A 40 -12.01 0.80 25.49
CA THR A 40 -12.29 -0.59 25.89
C THR A 40 -11.94 -1.57 24.78
N ARG A 41 -11.71 -2.84 25.13
CA ARG A 41 -11.58 -3.93 24.15
C ARG A 41 -12.78 -4.02 23.20
N ARG A 42 -14.01 -3.77 23.70
CA ARG A 42 -15.22 -3.70 22.87
C ARG A 42 -15.15 -2.55 21.86
N SER A 43 -14.59 -1.41 22.26
CA SER A 43 -14.39 -0.27 21.36
C SER A 43 -13.35 -0.59 20.28
N PHE A 44 -12.26 -1.29 20.62
CA PHE A 44 -11.28 -1.75 19.63
C PHE A 44 -11.93 -2.58 18.53
N PHE A 45 -12.70 -3.61 18.92
CA PHE A 45 -13.36 -4.52 17.98
C PHE A 45 -14.42 -3.88 17.09
N ARG A 46 -14.85 -2.65 17.40
CA ARG A 46 -15.70 -1.85 16.52
C ARG A 46 -14.93 -1.30 15.31
N TYR A 47 -13.61 -1.13 15.43
CA TYR A 47 -12.75 -0.59 14.38
C TYR A 47 -11.95 -1.68 13.68
N PHE A 48 -11.41 -2.64 14.43
CA PHE A 48 -10.49 -3.64 13.90
C PHE A 48 -10.88 -5.05 14.37
N PRO A 49 -10.88 -6.06 13.49
CA PRO A 49 -11.22 -7.42 13.88
C PRO A 49 -10.16 -8.08 14.77
N ASP A 50 -8.90 -7.66 14.64
CA ASP A 50 -7.77 -8.20 15.39
C ASP A 50 -6.64 -7.15 15.52
N LYS A 51 -5.56 -7.51 16.24
CA LYS A 51 -4.41 -6.64 16.46
C LYS A 51 -3.64 -6.36 15.17
N ARG A 52 -3.60 -7.30 14.21
CA ARG A 52 -2.87 -7.14 12.95
C ARG A 52 -3.50 -6.07 12.07
N GLU A 53 -4.83 -6.08 11.95
CA GLU A 53 -5.54 -5.15 11.06
C GLU A 53 -5.42 -3.67 11.47
N VAL A 54 -5.02 -3.38 12.72
CA VAL A 54 -4.74 -2.01 13.15
C VAL A 54 -3.62 -1.36 12.30
N LEU A 55 -2.63 -2.15 11.87
CA LEU A 55 -1.54 -1.70 11.01
C LEU A 55 -2.00 -1.49 9.57
N PHE A 56 -3.20 -1.91 9.20
CA PHE A 56 -3.73 -1.81 7.84
C PHE A 56 -4.94 -0.88 7.78
N ALA A 57 -5.15 -0.05 8.81
CA ALA A 57 -6.21 0.94 8.87
C ALA A 57 -6.24 1.80 7.58
N GLY A 58 -7.41 1.93 6.97
CA GLY A 58 -7.61 2.72 5.75
C GLY A 58 -7.20 2.00 4.44
N SER A 59 -6.32 1.00 4.48
CA SER A 59 -5.88 0.26 3.28
C SER A 59 -7.01 -0.52 2.59
N GLU A 60 -8.09 -0.86 3.31
CA GLU A 60 -9.30 -1.51 2.78
C GLU A 60 -9.88 -0.77 1.56
N ARG A 61 -9.74 0.57 1.54
CA ARG A 61 -10.30 1.42 0.49
C ARG A 61 -9.39 1.55 -0.73
N LEU A 62 -8.10 1.21 -0.58
CA LEU A 62 -7.09 1.47 -1.60
C LEU A 62 -7.39 0.76 -2.94
N PRO A 63 -7.79 -0.53 -2.98
CA PRO A 63 -8.12 -1.19 -4.23
C PRO A 63 -9.24 -0.49 -5.00
N ALA A 64 -10.33 -0.12 -4.31
CA ALA A 64 -11.46 0.57 -4.93
C ALA A 64 -11.08 1.96 -5.43
N VAL A 65 -10.33 2.73 -4.63
CA VAL A 65 -9.88 4.08 -5.02
C VAL A 65 -8.94 4.04 -6.23
N LEU A 66 -8.01 3.08 -6.28
CA LEU A 66 -7.13 2.88 -7.43
C LEU A 66 -7.92 2.45 -8.68
N ARG A 67 -8.87 1.52 -8.53
CA ARG A 67 -9.74 1.07 -9.63
C ARG A 67 -10.48 2.27 -10.25
N GLU A 68 -11.15 3.07 -9.43
CA GLU A 68 -11.86 4.27 -9.91
C GLU A 68 -10.93 5.29 -10.56
N ALA A 69 -9.73 5.50 -9.99
CA ALA A 69 -8.76 6.43 -10.56
C ALA A 69 -8.23 5.97 -11.93
N VAL A 70 -8.09 4.66 -12.15
CA VAL A 70 -7.71 4.09 -13.45
C VAL A 70 -8.86 4.19 -14.45
N LEU A 71 -10.09 3.89 -14.05
CA LEU A 71 -11.27 4.05 -14.90
C LEU A 71 -11.52 5.51 -15.32
N GLY A 72 -11.20 6.46 -14.44
CA GLY A 72 -11.28 7.90 -14.72
C GLY A 72 -10.09 8.49 -15.47
N ALA A 73 -9.07 7.70 -15.81
CA ALA A 73 -7.93 8.17 -16.61
C ALA A 73 -8.34 8.42 -18.07
N ASP A 74 -7.51 9.15 -18.83
CA ASP A 74 -7.73 9.39 -20.26
C ASP A 74 -7.98 8.05 -20.99
N PRO A 75 -9.11 7.88 -21.70
CA PRO A 75 -9.40 6.66 -22.45
C PRO A 75 -8.35 6.31 -23.50
N ALA A 76 -7.61 7.30 -24.02
CA ALA A 76 -6.55 7.10 -24.99
C ALA A 76 -5.19 6.74 -24.33
N ALA A 77 -5.06 6.89 -23.01
CA ALA A 77 -3.81 6.59 -22.32
C ALA A 77 -3.48 5.09 -22.38
N PRO A 78 -2.24 4.72 -22.73
CA PRO A 78 -1.77 3.34 -22.65
C PRO A 78 -2.01 2.72 -21.26
N PRO A 79 -2.23 1.40 -21.15
CA PRO A 79 -2.60 0.74 -19.90
C PRO A 79 -1.69 1.07 -18.72
N LEU A 80 -0.37 0.98 -18.91
CA LEU A 80 0.60 1.28 -17.87
C LEU A 80 0.57 2.78 -17.49
N ALA A 81 0.48 3.69 -18.47
CA ALA A 81 0.41 5.12 -18.19
C ALA A 81 -0.83 5.50 -17.37
N ALA A 82 -2.00 4.93 -17.68
CA ALA A 82 -3.22 5.15 -16.93
C ALA A 82 -3.10 4.71 -15.46
N VAL A 83 -2.42 3.60 -15.20
CA VAL A 83 -2.17 3.12 -13.83
C VAL A 83 -1.18 4.02 -13.11
N LEU A 84 -0.09 4.41 -13.76
CA LEU A 84 0.93 5.27 -13.15
C LEU A 84 0.39 6.64 -12.79
N ASP A 85 -0.35 7.27 -13.69
CA ASP A 85 -1.01 8.55 -13.42
C ASP A 85 -1.97 8.46 -12.23
N ALA A 86 -2.72 7.35 -12.12
CA ALA A 86 -3.58 7.09 -10.97
C ALA A 86 -2.77 6.93 -9.68
N CYS A 87 -1.66 6.18 -9.74
CA CYS A 87 -0.79 5.92 -8.60
C CYS A 87 -0.05 7.17 -8.13
N ASP A 88 0.45 8.02 -9.03
CA ASP A 88 1.15 9.26 -8.68
C ASP A 88 0.23 10.24 -7.94
N ARG A 89 -0.99 10.45 -8.48
CA ARG A 89 -1.97 11.34 -7.85
C ARG A 89 -2.36 10.86 -6.46
N LEU A 90 -2.69 9.56 -6.33
CA LEU A 90 -3.15 9.00 -5.06
C LEU A 90 -2.00 8.83 -4.06
N GLY A 91 -0.83 8.41 -4.54
CA GLY A 91 0.37 8.23 -3.74
C GLY A 91 0.83 9.54 -3.12
N THR A 92 0.89 10.62 -3.90
CA THR A 92 1.24 11.96 -3.40
C THR A 92 0.28 12.42 -2.30
N GLN A 93 -1.03 12.34 -2.54
CA GLN A 93 -2.05 12.70 -1.54
C GLN A 93 -1.94 11.86 -0.27
N LEU A 94 -1.66 10.56 -0.43
CA LEU A 94 -1.50 9.65 0.69
C LEU A 94 -0.25 9.98 1.51
N THR A 95 0.89 10.23 0.86
CA THR A 95 2.15 10.57 1.54
C THR A 95 2.13 11.96 2.18
N GLU A 96 1.35 12.91 1.66
CA GLU A 96 1.15 14.21 2.31
C GLU A 96 0.25 14.09 3.54
N ALA A 97 -0.78 13.23 3.48
CA ALA A 97 -1.71 13.01 4.59
C ALA A 97 -1.10 12.13 5.70
N LEU A 98 -0.23 11.18 5.33
CA LEU A 98 0.45 10.30 6.27
C LEU A 98 1.75 10.95 6.73
N GLY A 99 1.92 11.10 8.05
CA GLY A 99 3.22 11.51 8.59
C GLY A 99 4.30 10.47 8.27
N HIS A 100 5.45 10.90 7.73
CA HIS A 100 6.58 10.02 7.42
C HIS A 100 6.96 9.12 8.61
N ASP A 101 7.04 9.68 9.82
CA ASP A 101 7.34 8.92 11.04
C ASP A 101 6.37 7.76 11.27
N HIS A 102 5.07 8.00 11.13
CA HIS A 102 4.05 6.96 11.29
C HIS A 102 4.29 5.80 10.32
N VAL A 103 4.62 6.10 9.06
CA VAL A 103 4.83 5.06 8.04
C VAL A 103 6.14 4.33 8.23
N ALA A 104 7.22 5.02 8.56
CA ALA A 104 8.52 4.40 8.87
C ALA A 104 8.38 3.43 10.06
N ARG A 105 7.71 3.85 11.12
CA ARG A 105 7.41 3.02 12.31
C ARG A 105 6.55 1.81 11.98
N ARG A 106 5.50 2.01 11.18
CA ARG A 106 4.64 0.93 10.69
C ARG A 106 5.43 -0.08 9.84
N ARG A 107 6.29 0.38 8.94
CA ARG A 107 7.16 -0.47 8.11
C ARG A 107 8.08 -1.32 8.98
N ALA A 108 8.75 -0.73 9.97
CA ALA A 108 9.63 -1.45 10.89
C ALA A 108 8.90 -2.60 11.62
N VAL A 109 7.65 -2.37 12.07
CA VAL A 109 6.84 -3.41 12.71
C VAL A 109 6.50 -4.53 11.73
N ILE A 110 6.05 -4.21 10.51
CA ILE A 110 5.71 -5.20 9.49
C ILE A 110 6.92 -6.05 9.13
N ASP A 111 8.08 -5.43 8.94
CA ASP A 111 9.30 -6.14 8.52
C ASP A 111 9.81 -7.10 9.62
N SER A 112 9.44 -6.88 10.88
CA SER A 112 9.79 -7.75 12.01
C SER A 112 8.97 -9.04 12.15
N SER A 113 7.86 -9.21 11.40
CA SER A 113 6.98 -10.39 11.53
C SER A 113 6.55 -10.95 10.17
N ALA A 114 6.79 -12.26 9.98
CA ALA A 114 6.39 -12.96 8.76
C ALA A 114 4.86 -12.92 8.54
N GLU A 115 4.07 -13.03 9.61
CA GLU A 115 2.60 -12.93 9.55
C GLU A 115 2.14 -11.58 8.98
N LEU A 116 2.78 -10.49 9.43
CA LEU A 116 2.48 -9.16 8.94
C LEU A 116 2.88 -8.96 7.48
N GLN A 117 4.02 -9.51 7.07
CA GLN A 117 4.46 -9.48 5.68
C GLN A 117 3.52 -10.27 4.76
N GLU A 118 3.06 -11.45 5.18
CA GLU A 118 2.08 -12.25 4.44
C GLU A 118 0.74 -11.50 4.29
N ARG A 119 0.32 -10.81 5.36
CA ARG A 119 -0.87 -9.98 5.31
C ARG A 119 -0.72 -8.81 4.35
N GLU A 120 0.43 -8.14 4.36
CA GLU A 120 0.73 -7.06 3.42
C GLU A 120 0.70 -7.56 1.97
N ARG A 121 1.33 -8.71 1.67
CA ARG A 121 1.27 -9.34 0.34
C ARG A 121 -0.17 -9.64 -0.09
N THR A 122 -1.00 -10.11 0.83
CA THR A 122 -2.44 -10.33 0.56
C THR A 122 -3.16 -9.03 0.19
N LYS A 123 -2.87 -7.93 0.88
CA LYS A 123 -3.44 -6.60 0.54
C LYS A 123 -2.93 -6.10 -0.82
N SER A 124 -1.64 -6.29 -1.12
CA SER A 124 -1.07 -5.94 -2.44
C SER A 124 -1.66 -6.77 -3.58
N ALA A 125 -2.01 -8.03 -3.33
CA ALA A 125 -2.72 -8.87 -4.30
C ALA A 125 -4.13 -8.35 -4.60
N ALA A 126 -4.85 -7.86 -3.58
CA ALA A 126 -6.16 -7.23 -3.78
C ALA A 126 -6.05 -5.94 -4.62
N VAL A 127 -5.01 -5.13 -4.43
CA VAL A 127 -4.72 -3.97 -5.29
C VAL A 127 -4.45 -4.41 -6.73
N SER A 128 -3.60 -5.42 -6.93
CA SER A 128 -3.32 -5.95 -8.26
C SER A 128 -4.59 -6.47 -8.96
N ALA A 129 -5.48 -7.16 -8.24
CA ALA A 129 -6.73 -7.64 -8.81
C ALA A 129 -7.64 -6.47 -9.27
N ALA A 130 -7.76 -5.43 -8.44
CA ALA A 130 -8.57 -4.25 -8.77
C ALA A 130 -8.04 -3.48 -9.97
N LEU A 131 -6.70 -3.38 -10.11
CA LEU A 131 -6.06 -2.77 -11.29
C LEU A 131 -6.29 -3.60 -12.56
N ASP A 132 -6.18 -4.92 -12.48
CA ASP A 132 -6.46 -5.83 -13.59
C ASP A 132 -7.91 -5.71 -14.07
N GLU A 133 -8.87 -5.71 -13.14
CA GLU A 133 -10.30 -5.49 -13.44
C GLU A 133 -10.53 -4.15 -14.14
N ALA A 134 -9.98 -3.04 -13.62
CA ALA A 134 -10.11 -1.72 -14.24
C ALA A 134 -9.52 -1.68 -15.66
N LEU A 135 -8.37 -2.30 -15.88
CA LEU A 135 -7.72 -2.32 -17.20
C LEU A 135 -8.53 -3.10 -18.22
N ARG A 136 -9.12 -4.24 -17.82
CA ARG A 136 -10.02 -5.04 -18.69
C ARG A 136 -11.29 -4.27 -19.03
N GLU A 137 -11.86 -3.54 -18.07
CA GLU A 137 -13.01 -2.68 -18.32
C GLU A 137 -12.70 -1.53 -19.28
N ARG A 138 -11.45 -1.04 -19.29
CA ARG A 138 -10.95 -0.09 -20.31
C ARG A 138 -10.67 -0.73 -21.68
N GLY A 139 -10.92 -2.03 -21.84
CA GLY A 139 -10.70 -2.75 -23.10
C GLY A 139 -9.26 -3.24 -23.31
N THR A 140 -8.41 -3.22 -22.28
CA THR A 140 -7.08 -3.84 -22.35
C THR A 140 -7.23 -5.36 -22.44
N ASP A 141 -6.43 -6.01 -23.28
CA ASP A 141 -6.47 -7.47 -23.37
C ASP A 141 -6.07 -8.13 -22.02
N PRO A 142 -6.61 -9.32 -21.70
CA PRO A 142 -6.42 -9.92 -20.38
C PRO A 142 -4.96 -10.21 -19.99
N ALA A 143 -4.11 -10.57 -20.95
CA ALA A 143 -2.71 -10.88 -20.69
C ALA A 143 -1.93 -9.62 -20.34
N THR A 144 -2.11 -8.54 -21.11
CA THR A 144 -1.52 -7.23 -20.82
C THR A 144 -2.06 -6.65 -19.52
N ALA A 145 -3.38 -6.71 -19.29
CA ALA A 145 -3.99 -6.20 -18.05
C ALA A 145 -3.39 -6.87 -16.80
N THR A 146 -3.25 -8.20 -16.82
CA THR A 146 -2.69 -8.98 -15.71
C THR A 146 -1.23 -8.57 -15.45
N LEU A 147 -0.41 -8.51 -16.50
CA LEU A 147 1.00 -8.15 -16.38
C LEU A 147 1.19 -6.71 -15.88
N VAL A 148 0.46 -5.76 -16.46
CA VAL A 148 0.55 -4.35 -16.06
C VAL A 148 0.12 -4.17 -14.61
N ALA A 149 -0.96 -4.81 -14.18
CA ALA A 149 -1.43 -4.73 -12.80
C ALA A 149 -0.43 -5.30 -11.79
N GLN A 150 0.20 -6.44 -12.11
CA GLN A 150 1.21 -7.05 -11.26
C GLN A 150 2.48 -6.19 -11.17
N VAL A 151 2.98 -5.70 -12.31
CA VAL A 151 4.14 -4.81 -12.36
C VAL A 151 3.88 -3.52 -11.60
N ALA A 152 2.70 -2.91 -11.77
CA ALA A 152 2.31 -1.71 -11.06
C ALA A 152 2.23 -1.95 -9.54
N SER A 153 1.63 -3.06 -9.09
CA SER A 153 1.56 -3.40 -7.65
C SER A 153 2.95 -3.53 -7.02
N VAL A 154 3.90 -4.14 -7.74
CA VAL A 154 5.31 -4.20 -7.30
C VAL A 154 5.94 -2.81 -7.24
N ALA A 155 5.72 -1.97 -8.27
CA ALA A 155 6.26 -0.63 -8.34
C ALA A 155 5.74 0.28 -7.21
N ILE A 156 4.44 0.24 -6.93
CA ILE A 156 3.81 0.96 -5.81
C ILE A 156 4.43 0.53 -4.47
N GLY A 157 4.58 -0.78 -4.24
CA GLY A 157 5.16 -1.29 -2.99
C GLY A 157 6.61 -0.85 -2.79
N GLN A 158 7.42 -0.84 -3.85
CA GLN A 158 8.81 -0.39 -3.80
C GLN A 158 8.93 1.13 -3.63
N ALA A 159 8.08 1.90 -4.31
CA ALA A 159 8.00 3.36 -4.14
C ALA A 159 7.65 3.74 -2.69
N PHE A 160 6.65 3.07 -2.12
CA PHE A 160 6.22 3.31 -0.74
C PHE A 160 7.30 2.90 0.29
N ARG A 161 8.04 1.81 0.03
CA ARG A 161 9.18 1.40 0.85
C ARG A 161 10.28 2.46 0.84
N ARG A 162 10.71 2.90 -0.34
CA ARG A 162 11.74 3.94 -0.49
C ARG A 162 11.34 5.23 0.21
N TRP A 163 10.09 5.64 0.04
CA TRP A 163 9.53 6.79 0.74
C TRP A 163 9.56 6.62 2.27
N SER A 164 9.27 5.42 2.79
CA SER A 164 9.31 5.16 4.24
C SER A 164 10.71 5.11 4.86
N GLU A 165 11.75 4.92 4.04
CA GLU A 165 13.15 4.85 4.48
C GLU A 165 13.84 6.23 4.49
N SER A 166 13.27 7.23 3.81
CA SER A 166 13.87 8.56 3.67
C SER A 166 12.80 9.65 3.60
N ALA A 167 12.86 10.60 4.54
CA ALA A 167 11.92 11.72 4.60
C ALA A 167 12.04 12.69 3.40
N ASP A 168 13.19 12.68 2.72
CA ASP A 168 13.44 13.48 1.53
C ASP A 168 13.05 12.75 0.23
N ALA A 169 12.67 11.47 0.32
CA ALA A 169 12.25 10.71 -0.86
C ALA A 169 10.84 11.14 -1.30
N SER A 170 10.62 11.14 -2.62
CA SER A 170 9.31 11.34 -3.24
C SER A 170 8.73 9.98 -3.63
N PHE A 171 7.44 9.77 -3.36
CA PHE A 171 6.74 8.57 -3.82
C PHE A 171 6.78 8.47 -5.36
N THR A 172 6.50 9.57 -6.05
CA THR A 172 6.50 9.62 -7.52
C THR A 172 7.88 9.35 -8.10
N ASP A 173 8.94 9.92 -7.52
CA ASP A 173 10.31 9.63 -7.98
C ASP A 173 10.65 8.15 -7.72
N GLY A 174 10.21 7.61 -6.59
CA GLY A 174 10.32 6.19 -6.27
C GLY A 174 9.62 5.30 -7.31
N LEU A 175 8.41 5.66 -7.72
CA LEU A 175 7.62 4.94 -8.72
C LEU A 175 8.30 4.97 -10.09
N HIS A 176 8.71 6.15 -10.56
CA HIS A 176 9.44 6.32 -11.82
C HIS A 176 10.75 5.54 -11.83
N ALA A 177 11.53 5.61 -10.76
CA ALA A 177 12.81 4.91 -10.67
C ALA A 177 12.65 3.38 -10.77
N VAL A 178 11.58 2.80 -10.24
CA VAL A 178 11.32 1.35 -10.36
C VAL A 178 11.02 0.98 -11.82
N LEU A 179 10.23 1.79 -12.51
CA LEU A 179 9.91 1.54 -13.91
C LEU A 179 11.11 1.72 -14.83
N ASP A 180 11.94 2.73 -14.58
CA ASP A 180 13.16 2.95 -15.36
C ASP A 180 14.14 1.79 -15.17
N THR A 181 14.23 1.26 -13.95
CA THR A 181 15.00 0.03 -13.67
C THR A 181 14.45 -1.16 -14.48
N LEU A 182 13.13 -1.33 -14.51
CA LEU A 182 12.49 -2.40 -15.28
C LEU A 182 12.71 -2.24 -16.79
N ARG A 183 12.57 -1.02 -17.31
CA ARG A 183 12.81 -0.71 -18.73
C ARG A 183 14.24 -1.00 -19.15
N ALA A 184 15.21 -0.59 -18.33
CA ALA A 184 16.63 -0.87 -18.58
C ALA A 184 16.90 -2.38 -18.61
N ALA A 185 16.39 -3.13 -17.62
CA ALA A 185 16.58 -4.58 -17.55
C ALA A 185 15.96 -5.33 -18.74
N LEU A 186 14.84 -4.85 -19.28
CA LEU A 186 14.22 -5.42 -20.48
C LEU A 186 14.98 -5.07 -21.76
N ALA A 187 15.52 -3.86 -21.87
CA ALA A 187 16.31 -3.41 -23.03
C ALA A 187 17.65 -4.17 -23.14
N ASP A 188 18.30 -4.45 -22.01
CA ASP A 188 19.55 -5.22 -21.97
C ASP A 188 19.33 -6.71 -22.32
N GLY A 189 18.10 -7.21 -22.18
CA GLY A 189 17.70 -8.58 -22.50
C GLY A 189 17.54 -8.87 -24.00
N ASP A 190 17.49 -7.84 -24.86
CA ASP A 190 17.42 -7.98 -26.32
C ASP A 190 18.77 -8.33 -26.99
N GLY A 191 19.76 -8.74 -26.19
CA GLY A 191 21.05 -9.30 -26.63
C GLY A 191 20.94 -10.64 -27.35
N ARG A 192 20.26 -10.65 -28.51
CA ARG A 192 20.30 -11.75 -29.47
C ARG A 192 21.74 -11.84 -30.01
N PRO A 193 22.44 -12.99 -29.91
CA PRO A 193 23.75 -13.13 -30.56
C PRO A 193 23.59 -12.94 -32.08
N PRO A 194 24.60 -12.37 -32.77
CA PRO A 194 24.53 -12.20 -34.22
C PRO A 194 24.28 -13.57 -34.86
N ARG A 195 23.23 -13.65 -35.69
CA ARG A 195 23.00 -14.83 -36.51
C ARG A 195 24.21 -15.01 -37.42
N ALA A 196 24.96 -16.08 -37.19
CA ALA A 196 26.03 -16.55 -38.06
C ALA A 196 25.49 -16.93 -39.44
#